data_AF-A0A7J3X4J5-F1
#
_entry.id   AF-A0A7J3X4J5-F1
#
_cell.length_a   1.000
_cell.length_b   1.000
_cell.length_c   1.000
_cell.angle_alpha   90.00
_cell.angle_beta   90.00
_cell.angle_gamma   90.00
#
_symmetry.space_group_name_H-M   'P 1'
#
loop_
_entity.id
_entity.type
_entity.pdbx_description
1 polymer ?
#
loop_
_entity_poly.entity_id
_entity_poly.type
_entity_poly.pdbx_seq_one_letter_code
_entity_poly.pdbx_strand_id
1 'polypeptide(L)' 'MEMVKTLDKQGRLVLPKGWRDRYARKGLVLLRVEGSRIVVEPFELPDLTQFFDSVEVDVRADLADWKAVKGELLEVC' A
#
# COMPACT_ATOMS: atom_id res chain seq x y z
N MET A 1 -4.75 10.95 -25.12
CA MET A 1 -4.78 12.40 -24.82
C MET A 1 -3.40 12.77 -24.31
N GLU A 2 -2.77 13.75 -24.91
CA GLU A 2 -1.43 14.22 -24.53
C GLU A 2 -1.55 15.65 -24.02
N MET A 3 -0.81 15.99 -22.97
CA MET A 3 -0.85 17.30 -22.35
C MET A 3 0.54 17.67 -21.85
N VAL A 4 0.99 18.87 -22.20
CA VAL A 4 2.23 19.43 -21.64
C VAL A 4 1.86 20.21 -20.37
N LYS A 5 2.60 19.95 -19.29
CA LYS A 5 2.48 20.70 -18.04
C LYS A 5 3.85 21.14 -17.57
N THR A 6 3.89 22.31 -16.94
CA THR A 6 5.06 22.79 -16.23
C THR A 6 5.08 22.20 -14.81
N LEU A 7 6.29 22.00 -14.31
CA LEU A 7 6.51 21.77 -12.89
C LEU A 7 6.39 23.09 -12.15
N ASP A 8 5.88 23.04 -10.93
CA ASP A 8 5.93 24.22 -10.08
C ASP A 8 7.32 24.42 -9.46
N LYS A 9 7.50 25.50 -8.70
CA LYS A 9 8.77 25.87 -8.07
C LYS A 9 9.30 24.83 -7.07
N GLN A 10 8.46 23.91 -6.61
CA GLN A 10 8.82 22.84 -5.68
C GLN A 10 8.99 21.49 -6.39
N GLY A 11 8.89 21.47 -7.73
CA GLY A 11 8.99 20.25 -8.53
C GLY A 11 7.72 19.39 -8.55
N ARG A 12 6.56 19.93 -8.17
CA ARG A 12 5.31 19.17 -8.18
C ARG A 12 4.67 19.18 -9.57
N LEU A 13 4.17 18.02 -10.00
CA LEU A 13 3.37 17.86 -11.22
C LEU A 13 1.89 17.73 -10.86
N VAL A 14 1.05 18.60 -11.42
CA VAL A 14 -0.41 18.55 -11.16
C VAL A 14 -1.07 17.55 -12.09
N LEU A 15 -1.56 16.43 -11.56
CA LEU A 15 -2.33 15.46 -12.34
C LEU A 15 -3.72 15.99 -12.76
N PRO A 16 -4.24 15.61 -13.94
CA PRO A 16 -5.57 16.00 -14.40
C PRO A 16 -6.66 15.65 -13.39
N LYS A 17 -7.60 16.57 -13.13
CA LYS A 17 -8.65 16.40 -12.11
C LYS A 17 -9.47 15.12 -12.33
N GLY A 18 -9.96 14.89 -13.56
CA GLY A 18 -10.78 13.71 -13.86
C GLY A 18 -10.05 12.38 -13.67
N TRP A 19 -8.73 12.36 -13.83
CA TRP A 19 -7.92 11.17 -13.53
C TRP A 19 -7.76 11.00 -12.01
N ARG A 20 -7.43 12.08 -11.29
CA ARG A 20 -7.31 12.04 -9.81
C ARG A 20 -8.60 11.57 -9.13
N ASP A 21 -9.75 12.08 -9.58
CA ASP A 21 -11.05 11.75 -8.99
C ASP A 21 -11.41 10.26 -9.17
N ARG A 22 -10.95 9.66 -10.28
CA ARG A 22 -11.18 8.23 -10.54
C ARG A 22 -10.18 7.32 -9.84
N TYR A 23 -8.89 7.67 -9.87
CA TYR A 23 -7.78 6.75 -9.60
C TYR A 23 -6.94 7.11 -8.37
N ALA A 24 -6.90 8.37 -7.95
CA ALA A 24 -6.09 8.85 -6.83
C ALA A 24 -6.96 9.26 -5.63
N ARG A 25 -8.00 8.48 -5.32
CA ARG A 25 -9.05 8.83 -4.33
C ARG A 25 -8.51 9.12 -2.93
N LYS A 26 -7.41 8.46 -2.53
CA LYS A 26 -6.74 8.66 -1.23
C LYS A 26 -5.50 9.54 -1.32
N GLY A 27 -5.27 10.19 -2.47
CA GLY A 27 -4.03 10.93 -2.73
C GLY A 27 -2.79 10.05 -2.90
N LEU A 28 -2.96 8.73 -3.00
CA LEU A 28 -1.89 7.76 -3.20
C LEU A 28 -1.83 7.33 -4.67
N VAL A 29 -0.63 7.29 -5.21
CA VAL A 29 -0.31 6.79 -6.56
C VAL A 29 1.01 6.03 -6.49
N LEU A 30 1.16 5.02 -7.34
CA LEU A 30 2.44 4.36 -7.54
C LEU A 30 3.22 5.14 -8.60
N LEU A 31 4.47 5.47 -8.27
CA LEU A 31 5.42 6.08 -9.21
C LEU A 31 6.50 5.06 -9.55
N ARG A 32 6.58 4.70 -10.82
CA ARG A 32 7.66 3.86 -11.36
C ARG A 32 8.57 4.70 -12.23
N VAL A 33 9.87 4.70 -11.93
CA VAL A 33 10.87 5.44 -12.69
C VAL A 33 11.59 4.48 -13.62
N GLU A 34 11.48 4.72 -14.92
CA GLU A 34 12.03 3.91 -16.00
C GLU A 34 12.96 4.78 -16.85
N GLY A 35 14.17 5.03 -16.34
CA GLY A 35 15.15 5.90 -16.98
C GLY A 35 14.62 7.33 -17.14
N SER A 36 14.26 7.71 -18.37
CA SER A 36 13.69 9.03 -18.69
C SER A 36 12.17 9.11 -18.53
N ARG A 37 11.50 8.00 -18.21
CA ARG A 37 10.04 7.93 -18.09
C ARG A 37 9.63 7.78 -16.63
N ILE A 38 8.56 8.47 -16.26
CA ILE A 38 7.87 8.25 -15.00
C ILE A 38 6.49 7.72 -15.35
N VAL A 39 6.17 6.52 -14.89
CA VAL A 39 4.86 5.90 -15.01
C VAL A 39 4.11 6.14 -13.70
N VAL A 40 2.90 6.70 -13.82
CA VAL A 40 2.02 6.99 -12.68
C VAL A 40 0.81 6.07 -12.75
N GLU A 41 0.66 5.21 -11.75
CA GLU A 41 -0.41 4.21 -11.68
C GLU A 41 -1.29 4.43 -10.44
N PRO A 42 -2.58 4.04 -10.47
CA PRO A 42 -3.39 3.99 -9.25
C PRO A 42 -2.72 3.09 -8.22
N PHE A 43 -2.61 3.55 -6.97
CA PHE A 43 -2.10 2.69 -5.90
C PHE A 43 -3.26 1.92 -5.29
N GLU A 44 -3.31 0.62 -5.56
CA GLU A 44 -4.17 -0.32 -4.87
C GLU A 44 -3.45 -0.82 -3.62
N LEU A 45 -4.08 -0.69 -2.46
CA LEU A 45 -3.54 -1.29 -1.24
C LEU A 45 -3.50 -2.80 -1.47
N PRO A 46 -2.37 -3.47 -1.22
CA PRO A 46 -2.33 -4.91 -1.31
C PRO A 46 -3.39 -5.48 -0.37
N ASP A 47 -4.13 -6.47 -0.86
CA ASP A 47 -5.05 -7.21 0.00
C ASP A 47 -4.22 -8.02 1.00
N LEU A 48 -4.27 -7.63 2.27
CA LEU A 48 -3.55 -8.33 3.33
C LEU A 48 -4.28 -9.58 3.81
N THR A 49 -5.54 -9.77 3.41
CA THR A 49 -6.32 -10.98 3.72
C THR A 49 -5.66 -12.23 3.13
N GLN A 50 -4.91 -12.11 2.03
CA GLN A 50 -4.13 -13.22 1.46
C GLN A 50 -3.08 -13.79 2.44
N PHE A 51 -2.69 -13.03 3.48
CA PHE A 51 -1.70 -13.47 4.46
C PHE A 51 -2.32 -14.02 5.75
N PHE A 52 -3.64 -13.91 5.93
CA PHE A 52 -4.29 -14.34 7.19
C PHE A 52 -4.10 -15.84 7.43
N ASP A 53 -4.17 -16.65 6.37
CA ASP A 53 -3.98 -18.10 6.44
C ASP A 53 -2.57 -18.53 6.02
N SER A 54 -1.62 -17.57 5.90
CA SER A 54 -0.25 -17.89 5.46
C SER A 54 0.62 -18.50 6.56
N VAL A 55 0.17 -18.45 7.81
CA VAL A 55 0.86 -19.00 8.97
C VAL A 55 -0.13 -19.79 9.82
N GLU A 56 0.03 -21.10 9.88
CA GLU A 56 -0.67 -21.97 10.84
C GLU A 56 0.23 -22.16 12.07
N VAL A 57 -0.23 -21.67 13.23
CA VAL A 57 0.45 -21.88 14.52
C VAL A 57 -0.51 -22.60 15.45
N ASP A 58 -0.06 -23.71 16.02
CA ASP A 58 -0.79 -24.40 17.07
C ASP A 58 -0.50 -23.70 18.41
N VAL A 59 -1.45 -22.89 18.88
CA VAL A 59 -1.35 -22.14 20.12
C VAL A 59 -2.02 -22.92 21.23
N ARG A 60 -1.27 -23.27 22.27
CA ARG A 60 -1.77 -24.02 23.43
C ARG A 60 -2.43 -23.12 24.46
N ALA A 61 -2.09 -21.83 24.48
CA ALA A 61 -2.70 -20.84 25.35
C ALA A 61 -4.20 -20.65 25.05
N ASP A 62 -4.98 -20.36 26.09
CA ASP A 62 -6.37 -19.93 25.93
C ASP A 62 -6.42 -18.62 25.14
N LEU A 63 -7.19 -18.62 24.05
CA LEU A 63 -7.36 -17.45 23.17
C LEU A 63 -7.97 -16.24 23.90
N ALA A 64 -8.64 -16.44 25.03
CA ALA A 64 -9.14 -15.36 25.87
C ALA A 64 -8.02 -14.64 26.65
N ASP A 65 -6.87 -15.27 26.88
CA ASP A 65 -5.70 -14.64 27.52
C ASP A 65 -4.69 -14.16 26.46
N TRP A 66 -4.90 -12.93 26.00
CA TRP A 66 -4.03 -12.28 25.03
C TRP A 66 -2.55 -12.23 25.45
N LYS A 67 -2.25 -12.12 26.75
CA LYS A 67 -0.87 -12.00 27.21
C LYS A 67 -0.13 -13.33 27.05
N ALA A 68 -0.79 -14.44 27.39
CA ALA A 68 -0.25 -15.78 27.21
C ALA A 68 -0.07 -16.12 25.73
N VAL A 69 -1.10 -15.88 24.90
CA VAL A 69 -1.06 -16.08 23.44
C VAL A 69 0.09 -15.29 22.81
N LYS A 70 0.24 -14.02 23.17
CA LYS A 70 1.33 -13.17 22.64
C LYS A 70 2.71 -13.72 23.03
N GLY A 71 2.86 -14.24 24.24
CA GLY A 71 4.11 -14.86 24.69
C GLY A 71 4.47 -16.07 23.83
N GLU A 72 3.52 -16.97 23.63
CA GLU A 72 3.70 -18.18 22.82
C GLU A 72 4.01 -17.87 21.35
N LEU A 73 3.31 -16.90 20.74
CA LEU A 73 3.58 -16.49 19.36
C LEU A 73 4.99 -15.91 19.17
N LEU A 74 5.55 -15.24 20.18
CA LEU A 74 6.91 -14.67 20.14
C LEU A 74 8.01 -15.73 20.33
N GLU A 75 7.67 -16.93 20.81
CA GLU A 75 8.62 -18.05 20.89
C GLU A 75 8.72 -18.84 19.57
N VAL A 76 7.71 -18.73 18.70
CA VAL A 76 7.60 -19.49 17.44
C VAL A 76 8.16 -18.73 16.23
N CYS A 77 8.23 -17.39 16.29
CA CYS A 77 8.75 -16.49 15.24
C CYS A 77 10.16 -15.98 15.54
#